data_AF-A0A4P8IK63-F1
#
_entry.id   AF-A0A4P8IK63-F1
#
_cell.length_a   1.000
_cell.length_b   1.000
_cell.length_c   1.000
_cell.angle_alpha   90.00
_cell.angle_beta   90.00
_cell.angle_gamma   90.00
#
_symmetry.space_group_name_H-M   'P 1'
#
loop_
_entity.id
_entity.type
_entity.pdbx_description
1 polymer ?
#
loop_
_entity_poly.entity_id
_entity_poly.type
_entity_poly.pdbx_seq_one_letter_code
_entity_poly.pdbx_strand_id
1 'polypeptide(L)'
;MICQNCGKENREDALYCEWCGTKLEVLSEKDQHFRQLLSRKERNSGIFWSVVTFIYVLCAFRYWFIWLTVIYNIIVIILRFVQAEKVKNKSVDLVQSYQHKQKLLILTLVVNVCLGMFPVATAGYWNDKSKINYVMKNPEFVKQ
;
A
#
# COMPACT_ATOMS: atom_id res chain seq x y z
N MET A 1 15.51 -9.25 25.58
CA MET A 1 14.27 -9.71 24.90
C MET A 1 13.88 -11.11 25.35
N ILE A 2 12.59 -11.43 25.46
CA ILE A 2 12.12 -12.77 25.91
C ILE A 2 11.82 -13.66 24.70
N CYS A 3 12.35 -14.89 24.70
CA CYS A 3 12.10 -15.87 23.65
C CYS A 3 10.65 -16.35 23.67
N GLN A 4 9.94 -16.23 22.54
CA GLN A 4 8.53 -16.67 22.41
C GLN A 4 8.36 -18.20 22.42
N ASN A 5 9.43 -18.97 22.17
CA ASN A 5 9.36 -20.43 22.15
C ASN A 5 9.63 -21.05 23.53
N CYS A 6 10.60 -20.54 24.30
CA CYS A 6 11.03 -21.14 25.56
C CYS A 6 10.87 -20.23 26.80
N GLY A 7 10.39 -18.99 26.62
CA GLY A 7 10.12 -18.05 27.71
C GLY A 7 11.34 -17.48 28.43
N LYS A 8 12.57 -17.80 27.98
CA LYS A 8 13.80 -17.33 28.63
C LYS A 8 14.26 -15.98 28.09
N GLU A 9 14.84 -15.19 28.98
CA GLU A 9 15.44 -13.90 28.64
C GLU A 9 16.74 -14.07 27.86
N ASN A 10 16.94 -13.20 26.88
CA ASN A 10 18.13 -13.09 26.03
C ASN A 10 18.57 -11.63 25.93
N ARG A 11 19.82 -11.43 25.52
CA ARG A 11 20.34 -10.12 25.12
C ARG A 11 19.47 -9.50 24.01
N GLU A 12 19.35 -8.18 24.00
CA GLU A 12 18.47 -7.46 23.06
C GLU A 12 18.93 -7.57 21.60
N ASP A 13 20.22 -7.82 21.38
CA ASP A 13 20.88 -8.00 20.09
C ASP A 13 21.07 -9.49 19.70
N ALA A 14 20.58 -10.42 20.52
CA ALA A 14 20.71 -11.85 20.25
C ALA A 14 19.87 -12.27 19.03
N LEU A 15 20.54 -12.79 17.98
CA LEU A 15 19.90 -13.29 16.75
C LEU A 15 19.19 -14.65 16.97
N TYR A 16 19.64 -15.41 17.95
CA TYR A 16 19.13 -16.72 18.32
C TYR A 16 19.02 -16.81 19.84
N CYS A 17 18.05 -17.56 20.31
CA CYS A 17 17.88 -17.81 21.72
C CYS A 17 19.06 -18.64 22.21
N GLU A 18 19.83 -18.11 23.17
CA GLU A 18 20.98 -18.78 23.79
C GLU A 18 20.59 -20.10 24.47
N TRP A 19 19.30 -20.31 24.73
CA TRP A 19 18.80 -21.46 25.49
C TRP A 19 18.13 -22.55 24.66
N CYS A 20 17.37 -22.19 23.61
CA CYS A 20 16.62 -23.16 22.80
C CYS A 20 17.01 -23.15 21.32
N GLY A 21 17.91 -22.25 20.91
CA GLY A 21 18.36 -22.14 19.52
C GLY A 21 17.31 -21.57 18.56
N THR A 22 16.10 -21.26 19.01
CA THR A 22 15.08 -20.62 18.18
C THR A 22 15.57 -19.23 17.76
N LYS A 23 15.47 -18.94 16.46
CA LYS A 23 15.77 -17.62 15.92
C LYS A 23 14.92 -16.58 16.64
N LEU A 24 15.57 -15.61 17.25
CA LEU A 24 14.89 -14.49 17.88
C LEU A 24 14.59 -13.52 16.77
N GLU A 25 13.32 -13.47 16.34
CA GLU A 25 12.86 -12.44 15.43
C GLU A 25 12.85 -11.11 16.18
N VAL A 26 14.01 -10.45 16.22
CA VAL A 26 14.05 -8.99 16.29
C VAL A 26 13.34 -8.54 15.04
N LEU A 27 12.04 -8.31 15.16
CA LEU A 27 11.23 -7.90 14.03
C LEU A 27 11.69 -6.49 13.67
N SER A 28 12.61 -6.47 12.71
CA SER A 28 13.68 -5.50 12.72
C SER A 28 13.12 -4.12 12.45
N GLU A 29 13.69 -3.12 13.11
CA GLU A 29 13.44 -1.70 12.86
C GLU A 29 13.30 -1.36 11.35
N LYS A 30 14.02 -2.09 10.48
CA LYS A 30 13.95 -1.99 9.02
C LYS A 30 12.59 -2.36 8.43
N ASP A 31 11.91 -3.37 8.98
CA ASP A 31 10.58 -3.82 8.55
C ASP A 31 9.50 -2.79 8.90
N GLN A 32 9.58 -2.24 10.12
CA GLN A 32 8.74 -1.15 10.57
C GLN A 32 8.97 0.11 9.71
N HIS A 33 10.23 0.46 9.46
CA HIS A 33 10.60 1.58 8.59
C HIS A 33 10.10 1.37 7.15
N PHE A 34 10.23 0.17 6.61
CA PHE A 34 9.70 -0.19 5.28
C PHE A 34 8.19 0.01 5.19
N ARG A 35 7.43 -0.49 6.17
CA ARG A 35 5.97 -0.32 6.26
C ARG A 35 5.56 1.15 6.39
N GLN A 36 6.30 1.95 7.17
CA GLN A 36 6.08 3.39 7.27
C GLN A 36 6.35 4.12 5.95
N LEU A 37 7.43 3.79 5.25
CA LEU A 37 7.72 4.34 3.92
C LEU A 37 6.63 3.96 2.91
N LEU A 38 6.17 2.72 2.93
CA LEU A 38 5.12 2.24 2.03
C LEU A 38 3.77 2.91 2.34
N SER A 39 3.43 3.05 3.63
CA SER A 39 2.27 3.82 4.08
C SER A 39 2.33 5.26 3.58
N ARG A 40 3.49 5.92 3.66
CA ARG A 40 3.69 7.28 3.15
C ARG A 40 3.51 7.35 1.63
N LYS A 41 4.03 6.39 0.88
CA LYS A 41 3.83 6.30 -0.59
C LYS A 41 2.35 6.12 -0.96
N GLU A 42 1.61 5.28 -0.24
CA GLU A 42 0.16 5.11 -0.47
C GLU A 42 -0.64 6.34 -0.08
N ARG A 43 -0.30 7.01 1.03
CA ARG A 43 -0.93 8.26 1.44
C ARG A 43 -0.70 9.38 0.42
N ASN A 44 0.54 9.56 -0.04
CA ASN A 44 0.87 10.55 -1.07
C ASN A 44 0.12 10.27 -2.38
N SER A 45 -0.04 8.99 -2.73
CA SER A 45 -0.89 8.58 -3.85
C SER A 45 -2.35 8.98 -3.64
N GLY A 46 -2.90 8.82 -2.44
CA GLY A 46 -4.27 9.27 -2.11
C GLY A 46 -4.44 10.79 -2.21
N ILE A 47 -3.45 11.55 -1.73
CA ILE A 47 -3.43 13.02 -1.83
C ILE A 47 -3.41 13.46 -3.30
N PHE A 48 -2.55 12.85 -4.13
CA PHE A 48 -2.51 13.11 -5.56
C PHE A 48 -3.88 12.92 -6.22
N TRP A 49 -4.56 11.80 -5.95
CA TRP A 49 -5.90 11.55 -6.46
C TRP A 49 -6.95 12.52 -5.93
N SER A 50 -6.82 13.01 -4.69
CA SER A 50 -7.70 14.04 -4.12
C SER A 50 -7.59 15.37 -4.88
N VAL A 51 -6.38 15.81 -5.21
CA VAL A 51 -6.15 17.03 -6.01
C VAL A 51 -6.75 16.87 -7.41
N VAL A 52 -6.52 15.71 -8.05
CA VAL A 52 -7.10 15.40 -9.36
C VAL A 52 -8.64 15.40 -9.32
N THR A 53 -9.24 14.85 -8.26
CA THR A 53 -10.70 14.82 -8.07
C THR A 53 -11.29 16.20 -7.85
N PHE A 54 -10.59 17.07 -7.12
CA PHE A 54 -11.02 18.45 -6.92
C PHE A 54 -11.14 19.20 -8.25
N ILE A 55 -10.20 19.00 -9.17
CA ILE A 55 -10.27 19.56 -10.53
C ILE A 55 -11.51 19.05 -11.28
N TYR A 56 -11.85 17.76 -11.17
CA TYR A 56 -13.08 17.23 -11.79
C TYR A 56 -14.36 17.82 -11.22
N VAL A 57 -14.42 18.07 -9.91
CA VAL A 57 -15.58 18.70 -9.29
C VAL A 57 -15.81 20.10 -9.87
N LEU A 58 -14.73 20.87 -10.10
CA LEU A 58 -14.82 22.19 -10.74
C LEU A 58 -15.36 22.08 -12.18
N CYS A 59 -14.95 21.05 -12.93
CA CYS A 59 -15.47 20.79 -14.28
C CYS A 59 -16.89 20.22 -14.30
N ALA A 60 -17.31 19.50 -13.26
CA ALA A 60 -18.62 18.84 -13.16
C ALA A 60 -19.79 19.82 -13.11
N PHE A 61 -19.56 21.05 -12.63
CA PHE A 61 -20.57 22.12 -12.67
C PHE A 61 -21.05 22.43 -14.09
N ARG A 62 -20.22 22.16 -15.11
CA ARG A 62 -20.59 22.37 -16.52
C ARG A 62 -21.27 21.16 -17.16
N TYR A 63 -21.03 19.95 -16.65
CA TYR A 63 -21.44 18.72 -17.30
C TYR A 63 -21.93 17.69 -16.27
N TRP A 64 -23.24 17.49 -16.22
CA TRP A 64 -23.91 16.61 -15.23
C TRP A 64 -23.40 15.17 -15.22
N PHE A 65 -22.97 14.62 -16.36
CA PHE A 65 -22.47 13.24 -16.46
C PHE A 65 -21.14 13.00 -15.72
N ILE A 66 -20.40 14.07 -15.36
CA ILE A 66 -19.10 13.96 -14.66
C ILE A 66 -19.27 13.52 -13.20
N TRP A 67 -20.47 13.66 -12.61
CA TRP A 67 -20.72 13.26 -11.22
C TRP A 67 -20.44 11.77 -10.95
N LEU A 68 -20.70 10.89 -11.91
CA LEU A 68 -20.37 9.46 -11.78
C LEU A 68 -18.85 9.23 -11.67
N THR A 69 -18.07 10.00 -12.43
CA THR A 69 -16.60 9.97 -12.37
C THR A 69 -16.08 10.53 -11.04
N VAL A 70 -16.71 11.56 -10.50
CA VAL A 70 -16.37 12.11 -9.17
C VAL A 70 -16.60 11.06 -8.09
N ILE A 71 -17.77 10.40 -8.08
CA ILE A 71 -18.09 9.34 -7.10
C ILE A 71 -17.07 8.19 -7.18
N TYR A 72 -16.78 7.71 -8.39
CA TYR A 72 -15.76 6.68 -8.62
C TYR A 72 -14.40 7.08 -8.04
N ASN A 73 -13.95 8.30 -8.29
CA ASN A 73 -12.67 8.78 -7.78
C ASN A 73 -12.64 8.90 -6.25
N ILE A 74 -13.74 9.31 -5.62
CA ILE A 74 -13.88 9.33 -4.15
C ILE A 74 -13.70 7.92 -3.57
N ILE A 75 -14.32 6.90 -4.18
CA ILE A 75 -14.16 5.51 -3.76
C ILE A 75 -12.68 5.08 -3.85
N VAL A 76 -12.02 5.39 -4.97
CA VAL A 76 -10.58 5.09 -5.15
C VAL A 76 -9.74 5.79 -4.08
N ILE A 77 -10.02 7.05 -3.75
CA ILE A 77 -9.33 7.80 -2.69
C ILE A 77 -9.47 7.07 -1.35
N ILE A 78 -10.69 6.70 -0.96
CA ILE A 78 -10.95 5.98 0.31
C ILE A 78 -10.13 4.69 0.36
N LEU A 79 -10.14 3.90 -0.71
CA LEU A 79 -9.37 2.66 -0.79
C LEU A 79 -7.85 2.90 -0.62
N ARG A 80 -7.31 4.02 -1.11
CA ARG A 80 -5.90 4.39 -0.91
C ARG A 80 -5.57 4.67 0.54
N PHE A 81 -6.41 5.45 1.21
CA PHE A 81 -6.20 5.80 2.62
C PHE A 81 -6.35 4.58 3.52
N VAL A 82 -7.35 3.73 3.27
CA VAL A 82 -7.52 2.45 3.96
C VAL A 82 -6.28 1.57 3.76
N GLN A 83 -5.78 1.47 2.53
CA GLN A 83 -4.57 0.71 2.26
C GLN A 83 -3.34 1.31 2.97
N ALA A 84 -3.20 2.64 3.00
CA ALA A 84 -2.09 3.31 3.66
C ALA A 84 -2.04 3.02 5.17
N GLU A 85 -3.19 2.86 5.80
CA GLU A 85 -3.26 2.46 7.21
C GLU A 85 -3.05 0.95 7.36
N LYS A 86 -3.68 0.14 6.50
CA LYS A 86 -3.55 -1.32 6.52
C LYS A 86 -2.11 -1.80 6.43
N VAL A 87 -1.28 -1.17 5.61
CA VAL A 87 0.14 -1.58 5.44
C VAL A 87 1.02 -1.30 6.66
N LYS A 88 0.60 -0.41 7.58
CA LYS A 88 1.31 -0.22 8.85
C LYS A 88 1.11 -1.40 9.78
N ASN A 89 -0.02 -2.09 9.68
CA ASN A 89 -0.30 -3.24 10.52
C ASN A 89 0.60 -4.40 10.12
N LYS A 90 1.38 -4.87 11.09
CA LYS A 90 2.34 -5.98 10.94
C LYS A 90 1.66 -7.32 10.65
N SER A 91 0.43 -7.54 11.12
CA SER A 91 -0.29 -8.80 10.88
C SER A 91 -0.75 -9.00 9.44
N VAL A 92 -0.63 -7.98 8.59
CA VAL A 92 -1.09 -8.03 7.20
C VAL A 92 0.02 -8.59 6.30
N ASP A 93 -0.32 -9.66 5.57
CA ASP A 93 0.47 -10.15 4.44
C ASP A 93 0.47 -9.11 3.29
N LEU A 94 1.63 -8.49 3.10
CA LEU A 94 1.85 -7.47 2.08
C LEU A 94 1.80 -8.07 0.66
N VAL A 95 2.37 -9.26 0.41
CA VAL A 95 2.40 -9.87 -0.93
C VAL A 95 0.98 -10.20 -1.35
N GLN A 96 0.20 -10.84 -0.49
CA GLN A 96 -1.19 -11.16 -0.81
C GLN A 96 -2.02 -9.88 -1.04
N SER A 97 -1.83 -8.85 -0.21
CA SER A 97 -2.53 -7.58 -0.35
C SER A 97 -2.19 -6.87 -1.67
N TYR A 98 -0.93 -6.90 -2.11
CA TYR A 98 -0.49 -6.24 -3.34
C TYR A 98 -0.74 -7.07 -4.61
N GLN A 99 -0.82 -8.39 -4.52
CA GLN A 99 -1.28 -9.26 -5.61
C GLN A 99 -2.75 -8.99 -5.95
N HIS A 100 -3.63 -8.85 -4.95
CA HIS A 100 -5.03 -8.48 -5.19
C HIS A 100 -5.12 -7.09 -5.85
N LYS A 101 -4.30 -6.15 -5.39
CA LYS A 101 -4.22 -4.79 -5.94
C LYS A 101 -3.80 -4.76 -7.40
N GLN A 102 -2.93 -5.66 -7.84
CA GLN A 102 -2.51 -5.78 -9.24
C GLN A 102 -3.70 -6.08 -10.18
N LYS A 103 -4.64 -6.92 -9.76
CA LYS A 103 -5.88 -7.18 -10.53
C LYS A 103 -6.78 -5.95 -10.59
N LEU A 104 -6.97 -5.28 -9.44
CA LEU A 104 -7.77 -4.06 -9.36
C LEU A 104 -7.19 -2.91 -10.20
N LEU A 105 -5.88 -2.85 -10.34
CA LEU A 105 -5.17 -1.86 -11.15
C LEU A 105 -5.50 -1.96 -12.64
N ILE A 106 -5.60 -3.17 -13.19
CA ILE A 106 -5.98 -3.37 -14.59
C ILE A 106 -7.41 -2.88 -14.80
N LEU A 107 -8.32 -3.17 -13.87
CA LEU A 107 -9.69 -2.67 -13.90
C LEU A 107 -9.74 -1.13 -13.89
N THR A 108 -9.03 -0.48 -12.97
CA THR A 108 -8.96 0.98 -12.87
C THR A 108 -8.36 1.63 -14.13
N LEU A 109 -7.36 1.01 -14.75
CA LEU A 109 -6.79 1.48 -16.02
C LEU A 109 -7.85 1.45 -17.12
N VAL A 110 -8.57 0.33 -17.28
CA VAL A 110 -9.62 0.18 -18.30
C VAL A 110 -10.72 1.21 -18.11
N VAL A 111 -11.22 1.39 -16.88
CA VAL A 111 -12.27 2.38 -16.58
C VAL A 111 -11.82 3.79 -16.94
N ASN A 112 -10.61 4.21 -16.56
CA ASN A 112 -10.12 5.55 -16.87
C ASN A 112 -9.89 5.75 -18.39
N VAL A 113 -9.44 4.73 -19.12
CA VAL A 113 -9.31 4.80 -20.58
C VAL A 113 -10.69 4.93 -21.26
N CYS A 114 -11.69 4.16 -20.84
CA CYS A 114 -13.07 4.27 -21.36
C CYS A 114 -13.70 5.64 -21.10
N LEU A 115 -13.34 6.29 -19.99
CA LEU A 115 -13.79 7.64 -19.65
C LEU A 115 -12.98 8.75 -20.36
N GLY A 116 -12.05 8.40 -21.28
CA GLY A 116 -11.23 9.36 -22.01
C GLY A 116 -10.07 9.96 -21.21
N MET A 117 -9.77 9.41 -20.04
CA MET A 117 -8.86 9.98 -19.04
C MET A 117 -7.43 9.48 -19.19
N PHE A 118 -6.89 9.51 -20.41
CA PHE A 118 -5.62 8.84 -20.76
C PHE A 118 -4.40 9.29 -19.94
N PRO A 119 -4.15 10.60 -19.72
CA PRO A 119 -2.99 11.04 -18.93
C PRO A 119 -3.08 10.61 -17.46
N VAL A 120 -4.28 10.61 -16.88
CA VAL A 120 -4.50 10.22 -15.49
C VAL A 120 -4.44 8.71 -15.32
N ALA A 121 -4.98 7.96 -16.29
CA ALA A 121 -4.91 6.50 -16.33
C ALA A 121 -3.45 6.02 -16.33
N THR A 122 -2.63 6.61 -17.20
CA THR A 122 -1.21 6.25 -17.34
C THR A 122 -0.38 6.63 -16.11
N ALA A 123 -0.56 7.85 -15.57
CA ALA A 123 0.11 8.28 -14.34
C ALA A 123 -0.27 7.41 -13.13
N GLY A 124 -1.57 7.12 -12.95
CA GLY A 124 -2.08 6.26 -11.89
C GLY A 124 -1.54 4.83 -11.98
N TYR A 125 -1.55 4.25 -13.18
CA TYR A 125 -1.02 2.92 -13.46
C TYR A 125 0.48 2.83 -13.12
N TRP A 126 1.27 3.80 -13.56
CA TRP A 126 2.72 3.79 -13.33
C TRP A 126 3.07 3.87 -11.85
N ASN A 127 2.42 4.79 -11.12
CA ASN A 127 2.61 4.96 -9.68
C ASN A 127 2.31 3.68 -8.91
N ASP A 128 1.21 3.00 -9.23
CA ASP A 128 0.83 1.77 -8.56
C ASP A 128 1.71 0.58 -8.93
N LYS A 129 2.05 0.44 -10.21
CA LYS A 129 2.99 -0.59 -10.68
C LYS A 129 4.34 -0.43 -10.00
N SER A 130 4.81 0.80 -9.81
CA SER A 130 6.03 1.08 -9.06
C SER A 130 5.95 0.59 -7.62
N LYS A 131 4.81 0.75 -6.93
CA LYS A 131 4.63 0.30 -5.54
C LYS A 131 4.53 -1.22 -5.45
N ILE A 132 3.80 -1.87 -6.37
CA ILE A 132 3.73 -3.34 -6.46
C ILE A 132 5.13 -3.91 -6.68
N ASN A 133 5.87 -3.39 -7.67
CA ASN A 133 7.24 -3.80 -7.94
C ASN A 133 8.16 -3.57 -6.73
N TYR A 134 7.97 -2.48 -6.01
CA TYR A 134 8.74 -2.18 -4.80
C TYR A 134 8.49 -3.23 -3.71
N VAL A 135 7.24 -3.66 -3.49
CA VAL A 135 6.92 -4.72 -2.53
C VAL A 135 7.47 -6.07 -2.99
N MET A 136 7.30 -6.42 -4.27
CA MET A 136 7.75 -7.71 -4.82
C MET A 136 9.28 -7.86 -4.86
N LYS A 137 10.03 -6.74 -4.95
CA LYS A 137 11.50 -6.74 -4.95
C LYS A 137 12.13 -6.89 -3.56
N ASN A 138 11.36 -6.71 -2.49
CA ASN A 138 11.87 -6.82 -1.11
C ASN A 138 11.09 -7.90 -0.33
N PRO A 139 11.13 -9.18 -0.75
CA PRO A 139 10.37 -10.27 -0.14
C PRO A 139 10.74 -10.56 1.33
N GLU A 140 11.94 -10.16 1.76
CA GLU A 140 12.47 -10.31 3.12
C GLU A 140 11.68 -9.54 4.19
N PHE A 141 10.92 -8.52 3.78
CA PHE A 141 10.04 -7.73 4.65
C PHE A 141 8.56 -8.15 4.55
N VAL A 142 8.30 -9.25 3.83
CA VAL A 142 6.93 -9.63 3.41
C VAL A 142 6.56 -11.05 3.81
N LYS A 143 7.53 -11.96 3.96
CA LYS A 143 7.31 -13.29 4.55
C LYS A 143 8.05 -13.39 5.89
N GLN A 144 7.33 -13.14 6.97
CA GLN A 144 7.64 -13.66 8.30
C GLN A 144 6.47 -14.52 8.73
#